data_AF-A0A246J867-F1
#
_entry.id   AF-A0A246J867-F1
#
_cell.length_a   1.000
_cell.length_b   1.000
_cell.length_c   1.000
_cell.angle_alpha   90.00
_cell.angle_beta   90.00
_cell.angle_gamma   90.00
#
_symmetry.space_group_name_H-M   'P 1'
#
loop_
_entity.id
_entity.type
_entity.pdbx_description
1 polymer ?
#
loop_
_entity_poly.entity_id
_entity_poly.type
_entity_poly.pdbx_seq_one_letter_code
_entity_poly.pdbx_strand_id
1 'polypeptide(L)'
;MRRYEVILERVMVPYHQRDLARTIAMQVLDARLGGPQGVVDAYQACVAITGADARWAVPDTASRADCAAVKRWRRATEAALDAIEHGFAHVFVGMEREDIELARADEHLSILPHANDLPMPARMLSEARVGLPWTATAAVVVSAAAQAAMVTQAPMVSHAAAFAR
;
A
#
# COMPACT_ATOMS: atom_id res chain seq x y z
N MET A 1 -7.34 -4.74 -8.07
CA MET A 1 -6.95 -3.34 -8.36
C MET A 1 -6.33 -2.75 -7.12
N ARG A 2 -5.18 -2.06 -7.24
CA ARG A 2 -4.58 -1.31 -6.12
C ARG A 2 -5.53 -0.16 -5.76
N ARG A 3 -5.80 0.07 -4.47
CA ARG A 3 -6.77 1.08 -3.97
C ARG A 3 -6.14 2.45 -3.71
N TYR A 4 -4.82 2.54 -3.74
CA TYR A 4 -4.06 3.75 -3.50
C TYR A 4 -2.69 3.68 -4.20
N GLU A 5 -2.09 4.85 -4.39
CA GLU A 5 -0.71 5.02 -4.80
C GLU A 5 0.10 5.59 -3.62
N VAL A 6 1.37 5.16 -3.47
CA VAL A 6 2.30 5.71 -2.47
C VAL A 6 3.12 6.82 -3.09
N ILE A 7 3.13 7.96 -2.40
CA ILE A 7 3.97 9.10 -2.73
C ILE A 7 5.13 9.13 -1.72
N LEU A 8 6.34 8.97 -2.25
CA LEU A 8 7.58 9.09 -1.47
C LEU A 8 8.09 10.51 -1.59
N GLU A 9 7.94 11.28 -0.51
CA GLU A 9 8.28 12.69 -0.45
C GLU A 9 9.62 12.89 0.24
N ARG A 10 10.58 13.44 -0.50
CA ARG A 10 11.97 13.70 -0.05
C ARG A 10 12.75 12.46 0.39
N VAL A 11 12.23 11.25 0.14
CA VAL A 11 12.90 9.97 0.43
C VAL A 11 14.09 9.74 -0.49
N MET A 12 15.26 9.48 0.11
CA MET A 12 16.52 9.22 -0.59
C MET A 12 16.55 7.80 -1.17
N VAL A 13 16.19 7.67 -2.44
CA VAL A 13 16.23 6.41 -3.21
C VAL A 13 16.78 6.69 -4.61
N PRO A 14 17.62 5.82 -5.19
CA PRO A 14 18.05 5.95 -6.58
C PRO A 14 16.83 6.03 -7.51
N TYR A 15 16.84 6.96 -8.46
CA TYR A 15 15.68 7.26 -9.31
C TYR A 15 15.10 5.99 -9.98
N HIS A 16 15.96 5.15 -10.53
CA HIS A 16 15.60 3.90 -11.21
C HIS A 16 15.01 2.82 -10.26
N GLN A 17 15.10 3.00 -8.95
CA GLN A 17 14.59 2.08 -7.93
C GLN A 17 13.39 2.64 -7.17
N ARG A 18 12.88 3.84 -7.55
CA ARG A 18 11.71 4.45 -6.88
C ARG A 18 10.48 3.57 -6.91
N ASP A 19 10.24 2.80 -7.97
CA ASP A 19 9.09 1.90 -8.05
C ASP A 19 9.23 0.67 -7.13
N LEU A 20 10.47 0.21 -6.92
CA LEU A 20 10.75 -0.83 -5.93
C LEU A 20 10.51 -0.28 -4.51
N ALA A 21 10.98 0.93 -4.20
CA ALA A 21 10.73 1.58 -2.91
C ALA A 21 9.24 1.79 -2.65
N ARG A 22 8.48 2.24 -3.65
CA ARG A 22 7.01 2.33 -3.57
C ARG A 22 6.39 0.96 -3.27
N THR A 23 6.86 -0.09 -3.94
CA THR A 23 6.34 -1.45 -3.73
C THR A 23 6.63 -1.96 -2.31
N ILE A 24 7.83 -1.73 -1.78
CA ILE A 24 8.19 -2.05 -0.39
C ILE A 24 7.27 -1.30 0.58
N ALA A 25 7.13 0.01 0.40
CA ALA A 25 6.24 0.82 1.23
C ALA A 25 4.80 0.30 1.21
N MET A 26 4.25 0.01 0.03
CA MET A 26 2.89 -0.54 -0.10
C MET A 26 2.74 -1.87 0.66
N GLN A 27 3.70 -2.78 0.52
CA GLN A 27 3.66 -4.08 1.22
C GLN A 27 3.69 -3.91 2.74
N VAL A 28 4.52 -3.00 3.24
CA VAL A 28 4.60 -2.71 4.68
C VAL A 28 3.33 -2.06 5.20
N LEU A 29 2.78 -1.08 4.47
CA LEU A 29 1.53 -0.42 4.82
C LEU A 29 0.36 -1.42 4.85
N ASP A 30 0.23 -2.26 3.82
CA ASP A 30 -0.80 -3.30 3.74
C ASP A 30 -0.67 -4.27 4.93
N ALA A 31 0.55 -4.74 5.23
CA ALA A 31 0.77 -5.65 6.35
C ALA A 31 0.46 -5.01 7.72
N ARG A 32 0.78 -3.73 7.92
CA ARG A 32 0.60 -3.02 9.19
C ARG A 32 -0.83 -2.55 9.43
N LEU A 33 -1.57 -2.24 8.36
CA LEU A 33 -2.87 -1.58 8.45
C LEU A 33 -4.04 -2.50 8.14
N GLY A 34 -3.81 -3.76 7.76
CA GLY A 34 -4.87 -4.75 7.53
C GLY A 34 -5.31 -4.81 6.06
N GLY A 35 -4.38 -4.60 5.14
CA GLY A 35 -4.58 -4.61 3.70
C GLY A 35 -4.97 -3.26 3.11
N PRO A 36 -5.23 -3.20 1.80
CA PRO A 36 -5.32 -1.93 1.07
C PRO A 36 -6.44 -0.98 1.56
N GLN A 37 -7.55 -1.54 2.04
CA GLN A 37 -8.63 -0.71 2.59
C GLN A 37 -8.23 -0.08 3.93
N GLY A 38 -7.58 -0.86 4.81
CA GLY A 38 -7.11 -0.37 6.10
C GLY A 38 -6.06 0.75 5.97
N VAL A 39 -5.28 0.74 4.88
CA VAL A 39 -4.36 1.85 4.55
C VAL A 39 -5.13 3.13 4.24
N VAL A 40 -6.13 3.06 3.36
CA VAL A 40 -6.97 4.21 2.99
C VAL A 40 -7.72 4.75 4.21
N ASP A 41 -8.33 3.88 5.00
CA ASP A 41 -9.09 4.27 6.20
C ASP A 41 -8.18 4.95 7.23
N ALA A 42 -6.99 4.39 7.49
CA ALA A 42 -6.05 4.97 8.44
C ALA A 42 -5.50 6.33 7.96
N TYR A 43 -5.23 6.47 6.67
CA TYR A 43 -4.79 7.73 6.08
C TYR A 43 -5.88 8.80 6.18
N GLN A 44 -7.11 8.48 5.77
CA GLN A 44 -8.25 9.40 5.83
C GLN A 44 -8.55 9.84 7.26
N ALA A 45 -8.51 8.91 8.22
CA ALA A 45 -8.67 9.22 9.63
C ALA A 45 -7.58 10.18 10.12
N CYS A 46 -6.31 9.94 9.76
CA CYS A 46 -5.21 10.84 10.12
C CYS A 46 -5.41 12.24 9.51
N VAL A 47 -5.69 12.31 8.21
CA VAL A 47 -5.87 13.56 7.46
C VAL A 47 -7.03 14.39 8.00
N ALA A 48 -8.13 13.75 8.39
CA ALA A 48 -9.29 14.42 8.98
C ALA A 48 -8.96 15.14 10.31
N ILE A 49 -7.98 14.63 11.05
CA ILE A 49 -7.56 15.18 12.35
C ILE A 49 -6.47 16.24 12.17
N THR A 50 -5.50 15.99 11.28
CA THR A 50 -4.30 16.84 11.14
C THR A 50 -4.40 17.88 10.02
N GLY A 51 -5.50 17.92 9.26
CA GLY A 51 -5.69 18.93 8.21
C GLY A 51 -4.86 18.70 6.95
N ALA A 52 -4.72 17.44 6.53
CA ALA A 52 -3.99 16.98 5.34
C ALA A 52 -2.45 17.02 5.37
N ASP A 53 -1.83 17.42 6.49
CA ASP A 53 -0.40 17.16 6.73
C ASP A 53 -0.24 16.26 7.95
N ALA A 54 0.24 15.03 7.75
CA ALA A 54 0.41 14.05 8.83
C ALA A 54 1.50 14.45 9.84
N ARG A 55 2.36 15.43 9.52
CA ARG A 55 3.41 15.97 10.40
C ARG A 55 2.86 16.97 11.40
N TRP A 56 1.70 17.57 11.13
CA TRP A 56 1.14 18.61 12.00
C TRP A 56 0.75 18.07 13.36
N ALA A 57 0.81 18.93 14.37
CA ALA A 57 0.43 18.56 15.73
C ALA A 57 -1.03 18.09 15.76
N VAL A 58 -1.30 17.09 16.59
CA VAL A 58 -2.68 16.69 16.88
C VAL A 58 -3.31 17.82 17.70
N PRO A 59 -4.49 18.35 17.33
CA PRO A 59 -5.13 19.41 18.10
C PRO A 59 -5.34 19.02 19.57
N ASP A 60 -5.16 19.94 20.50
CA ASP A 60 -5.35 19.68 21.94
C ASP A 60 -6.79 19.25 22.29
N THR A 61 -7.75 19.58 21.41
CA THR A 61 -9.15 19.20 21.51
C THR A 61 -9.45 17.80 21.00
N ALA A 62 -8.47 17.10 20.40
CA ALA A 62 -8.68 15.78 19.82
C ALA A 62 -8.95 14.72 20.88
N SER A 63 -9.83 13.79 20.57
CA SER A 63 -10.14 12.69 21.47
C SER A 63 -8.98 11.70 21.59
N ARG A 64 -9.03 10.82 22.60
CA ARG A 64 -8.07 9.72 22.72
C ARG A 64 -8.08 8.78 21.50
N ALA A 65 -9.26 8.59 20.89
CA ALA A 65 -9.41 7.77 19.69
C ALA A 65 -8.72 8.42 18.49
N ASP A 66 -8.87 9.75 18.34
CA ASP A 66 -8.20 10.53 17.29
C ASP A 66 -6.68 10.44 17.42
N CYS A 67 -6.17 10.63 18.64
CA CYS A 67 -4.76 10.44 18.94
C CYS A 67 -4.26 9.03 18.56
N ALA A 68 -5.07 8.00 18.78
CA ALA A 68 -4.71 6.63 18.43
C ALA A 68 -4.70 6.40 16.92
N ALA A 69 -5.65 6.99 16.18
CA ALA A 69 -5.70 6.92 14.72
C ALA A 69 -4.47 7.57 14.08
N VAL A 70 -4.10 8.78 14.52
CA VAL A 70 -2.89 9.47 14.04
C VAL A 70 -1.63 8.66 14.36
N LYS A 71 -1.51 8.14 15.59
CA LYS A 71 -0.37 7.29 15.98
C LYS A 71 -0.28 6.01 15.14
N ARG A 72 -1.42 5.39 14.82
CA ARG A 72 -1.48 4.19 13.99
C ARG A 72 -0.93 4.47 12.59
N TRP A 73 -1.34 5.57 11.96
CA TRP A 73 -0.81 5.99 10.66
C TRP A 73 0.70 6.26 10.74
N ARG A 74 1.14 7.12 11.67
CA ARG A 74 2.56 7.52 11.83
C ARG A 74 3.49 6.32 12.02
N ARG A 75 3.10 5.35 12.85
CA ARG A 75 3.91 4.13 13.07
C ARG A 75 4.00 3.26 11.82
N ALA A 76 2.93 3.21 11.01
CA ALA A 76 2.95 2.45 9.77
C ALA A 76 3.84 3.13 8.71
N THR A 77 3.81 4.47 8.64
CA THR A 77 4.69 5.23 7.73
C THR A 77 6.15 5.14 8.15
N GLU A 78 6.44 5.25 9.45
CA GLU A 78 7.79 5.09 10.00
C GLU A 78 8.34 3.69 9.66
N ALA A 79 7.57 2.63 9.91
CA ALA A 79 7.98 1.27 9.56
C ALA A 79 8.20 1.08 8.05
N ALA A 80 7.45 1.78 7.20
CA ALA A 80 7.64 1.73 5.75
C ALA A 80 8.93 2.45 5.32
N LEU A 81 9.23 3.61 5.92
CA LEU A 81 10.48 4.35 5.67
C LEU A 81 11.70 3.56 6.17
N ASP A 82 11.60 2.93 7.34
CA ASP A 82 12.66 2.05 7.87
C ASP A 82 12.91 0.87 6.92
N ALA A 83 11.85 0.25 6.38
CA ALA A 83 12.00 -0.85 5.43
C ALA A 83 12.67 -0.41 4.12
N ILE A 84 12.38 0.82 3.65
CA ILE A 84 13.06 1.42 2.51
C ILE A 84 14.54 1.64 2.85
N GLU A 85 14.85 2.27 3.97
CA GLU A 85 16.23 2.49 4.40
C GLU A 85 17.03 1.18 4.41
N HIS A 86 16.50 0.13 5.04
CA HIS A 86 17.18 -1.17 5.09
C HIS A 86 17.33 -1.80 3.70
N GLY A 87 16.34 -1.62 2.81
CA GLY A 87 16.40 -2.08 1.42
C GLY A 87 17.40 -1.31 0.54
N PHE A 88 17.65 -0.04 0.85
CA PHE A 88 18.50 0.87 0.08
C PHE A 88 19.71 1.39 0.87
N ALA A 89 20.15 0.67 1.91
CA ALA A 89 21.24 1.09 2.80
C ALA A 89 22.54 1.42 2.05
N HIS A 90 22.74 0.83 0.87
CA HIS A 90 23.87 1.11 -0.02
C HIS A 90 23.98 2.58 -0.45
N VAL A 91 22.88 3.35 -0.42
CA VAL A 91 22.86 4.79 -0.74
C VAL A 91 23.64 5.61 0.28
N PHE A 92 23.74 5.13 1.52
CA PHE A 92 24.33 5.83 2.65
C PHE A 92 25.71 5.29 3.04
N VAL A 93 26.33 4.47 2.19
CA VAL A 93 27.64 3.86 2.49
C VAL A 93 28.69 4.95 2.64
N GLY A 94 29.36 4.96 3.80
CA GLY A 94 30.41 5.94 4.12
C GLY A 94 29.90 7.21 4.82
N MET A 95 28.60 7.32 5.11
CA MET A 95 28.04 8.37 5.96
C MET A 95 28.00 7.91 7.42
N GLU A 96 28.26 8.83 8.34
CA GLU A 96 28.04 8.61 9.77
C GLU A 96 26.54 8.55 10.07
N ARG A 97 26.16 7.82 11.12
CA ARG A 97 24.75 7.61 11.45
C ARG A 97 24.00 8.91 11.73
N GLU A 98 24.64 9.88 12.38
CA GLU A 98 24.05 11.19 12.66
C GLU A 98 23.74 11.97 11.37
N ASP A 99 24.60 11.85 10.35
CA ASP A 99 24.38 12.49 9.05
C ASP A 99 23.25 11.82 8.27
N ILE A 100 23.11 10.49 8.40
CA ILE A 100 21.99 9.74 7.81
C ILE A 100 20.68 10.20 8.46
N GLU A 101 20.64 10.30 9.79
CA GLU A 101 19.46 10.77 10.52
C GLU A 101 19.10 12.22 10.13
N LEU A 102 20.09 13.10 9.99
CA LEU A 102 19.89 14.49 9.54
C LEU A 102 19.37 14.58 8.10
N ALA A 103 19.95 13.81 7.19
CA ALA A 103 19.54 13.77 5.78
C ALA A 103 18.09 13.28 5.62
N ARG A 104 17.62 12.48 6.59
CA ARG A 104 16.30 11.84 6.56
C ARG A 104 15.23 12.53 7.40
N ALA A 105 15.59 13.57 8.16
CA ALA A 105 14.67 14.25 9.07
C ALA A 105 13.37 14.76 8.41
N ASP A 106 13.43 15.02 7.10
CA ASP A 106 12.32 15.54 6.31
C ASP A 106 11.61 14.50 5.43
N GLU A 107 12.05 13.24 5.48
CA GLU A 107 11.43 12.15 4.73
C GLU A 107 10.03 11.89 5.23
N HIS A 108 9.09 11.79 4.30
CA HIS A 108 7.74 11.40 4.66
C HIS A 108 7.05 10.65 3.52
N LEU A 109 5.99 9.97 3.93
CA LEU A 109 5.18 9.14 3.07
C LEU A 109 3.75 9.64 3.13
N SER A 110 3.16 9.84 1.96
CA SER A 110 1.73 10.10 1.79
C SER A 110 1.15 9.08 0.81
N ILE A 111 -0.19 9.05 0.71
CA ILE A 111 -0.87 8.22 -0.28
C ILE A 111 -1.90 9.03 -1.07
N LEU A 112 -2.13 8.61 -2.30
CA LEU A 112 -3.22 9.06 -3.13
C LEU A 112 -4.25 7.92 -3.26
N PRO A 113 -5.38 7.96 -2.53
CA PRO A 113 -6.46 6.99 -2.70
C PRO A 113 -7.04 7.08 -4.12
N HIS A 114 -7.26 5.93 -4.76
CA HIS A 114 -7.99 5.90 -6.02
C HIS A 114 -9.49 5.93 -5.74
N ALA A 115 -10.20 6.94 -6.26
CA ALA A 115 -11.65 6.98 -6.24
C ALA A 115 -12.19 5.80 -7.08
N ASN A 116 -12.82 4.84 -6.40
CA ASN A 116 -13.21 3.59 -7.02
C ASN A 116 -14.63 3.70 -7.60
N ASP A 117 -14.82 4.55 -8.61
CA ASP A 117 -16.11 4.66 -9.33
C ASP A 117 -16.06 4.19 -10.80
N LEU A 118 -14.92 3.67 -11.27
CA LEU A 118 -14.87 3.03 -12.58
C LEU A 118 -14.05 1.73 -12.51
N PRO A 119 -14.55 0.60 -13.05
CA PRO A 119 -13.72 -0.56 -13.27
C PRO A 119 -12.59 -0.14 -14.20
N MET A 120 -11.33 -0.15 -13.72
CA MET A 120 -10.21 0.14 -14.60
C MET A 120 -10.23 -0.89 -15.73
N PRO A 121 -10.26 -0.47 -17.00
CA PRO A 121 -10.07 -1.40 -18.09
C PRO A 121 -8.68 -2.01 -17.92
N ALA A 122 -8.62 -3.34 -17.88
CA ALA A 122 -7.38 -4.10 -17.89
C ALA A 122 -6.61 -3.77 -19.19
N ARG A 123 -5.79 -2.71 -19.16
CA ARG A 123 -4.86 -2.38 -20.23
C ARG A 123 -3.50 -2.06 -19.64
N MET A 124 -2.56 -2.91 -20.05
CA MET A 124 -1.11 -2.77 -20.03
C MET A 124 -0.39 -3.09 -18.71
N LEU A 125 -0.44 -4.37 -18.32
CA LEU A 125 0.71 -5.06 -17.72
C LEU A 125 1.57 -5.70 -18.82
N SER A 126 1.99 -4.89 -19.80
CA SER A 126 2.93 -5.29 -20.83
C SER A 126 4.17 -4.41 -20.71
N GLU A 127 5.34 -5.06 -20.71
CA GLU A 127 6.70 -4.49 -20.66
C GLU A 127 7.20 -4.21 -19.23
N ALA A 128 8.24 -4.85 -18.69
CA ALA A 128 9.29 -5.66 -19.28
C ALA A 128 9.63 -6.85 -18.37
N ARG A 129 9.43 -8.07 -18.87
CA ARG A 129 10.29 -9.19 -18.50
C ARG A 129 11.47 -9.19 -19.45
N VAL A 130 12.66 -8.88 -18.94
CA VAL A 130 13.91 -9.33 -19.56
C VAL A 130 14.73 -9.99 -18.46
N GLY A 131 14.85 -11.33 -18.50
CA GLY A 131 15.93 -12.01 -17.79
C GLY A 131 15.65 -13.32 -17.04
N LEU A 132 14.42 -13.81 -16.89
CA LEU A 132 14.19 -15.11 -16.21
C LEU A 132 13.74 -16.21 -17.19
N PRO A 133 14.37 -17.41 -17.15
CA PRO A 133 13.93 -18.56 -17.95
C PRO A 133 12.52 -19.01 -17.54
N TRP A 134 11.73 -19.31 -18.57
CA TRP A 134 10.26 -19.42 -18.58
C TRP A 134 9.64 -20.53 -17.72
N THR A 135 10.40 -21.50 -17.22
CA THR A 135 9.84 -22.68 -16.54
C THR A 135 9.55 -22.46 -15.05
N ALA A 136 10.18 -21.47 -14.40
CA ALA A 136 10.00 -21.24 -12.95
C ALA A 136 8.81 -20.35 -12.60
N THR A 137 8.33 -19.50 -13.52
CA THR A 137 7.22 -18.57 -13.23
C THR A 137 5.84 -19.14 -13.60
N ALA A 138 5.78 -20.31 -14.24
CA ALA A 138 4.51 -20.96 -14.59
C ALA A 138 3.85 -21.67 -13.39
N ALA A 139 4.63 -22.17 -12.42
CA ALA A 139 4.07 -22.94 -11.30
C ALA A 139 3.38 -22.07 -10.24
N VAL A 140 3.89 -20.86 -9.94
CA VAL A 140 3.35 -20.01 -8.86
C VAL A 140 2.10 -19.24 -9.29
N VAL A 141 1.95 -18.97 -10.59
CA VAL A 141 0.79 -18.22 -11.12
C VAL A 141 -0.44 -19.12 -11.33
N VAL A 142 -0.25 -20.43 -11.60
CA VAL A 142 -1.37 -21.37 -11.83
C VAL A 142 -2.06 -21.79 -10.52
N SER A 143 -1.35 -21.90 -9.40
CA SER A 143 -1.96 -22.26 -8.11
C SER A 143 -2.84 -21.16 -7.50
N ALA A 144 -2.51 -19.89 -7.73
CA ALA A 144 -3.29 -18.77 -7.19
C ALA A 144 -4.61 -18.53 -7.95
N ALA A 145 -4.65 -18.83 -9.27
CA ALA A 145 -5.86 -18.68 -10.08
C ALA A 145 -6.90 -19.80 -9.82
N ALA A 146 -6.46 -21.02 -9.51
CA ALA A 146 -7.37 -22.14 -9.24
C ALA A 146 -8.11 -22.00 -7.90
N GLN A 147 -7.46 -21.45 -6.86
CA GLN A 147 -8.11 -21.22 -5.56
C GLN A 147 -9.11 -20.05 -5.58
N ALA A 148 -8.91 -19.07 -6.47
CA ALA A 148 -9.81 -17.94 -6.61
C ALA A 148 -11.12 -18.27 -7.38
N ALA A 149 -11.13 -19.36 -8.17
CA ALA A 149 -12.30 -19.76 -8.97
C ALA A 149 -13.30 -20.68 -8.23
N MET A 150 -12.94 -21.27 -7.08
CA MET A 150 -13.80 -22.24 -6.36
C MET A 150 -14.74 -21.62 -5.31
N VAL A 151 -14.71 -20.30 -5.07
CA VAL A 151 -15.50 -19.66 -3.99
C VAL A 151 -16.68 -18.81 -4.51
N THR A 152 -16.86 -18.66 -5.83
CA THR A 152 -17.89 -17.79 -6.42
C THR A 152 -18.84 -18.52 -7.36
N GLN A 153 -19.63 -19.47 -6.84
CA GLN A 153 -20.93 -19.80 -7.43
C GLN A 153 -22.02 -19.79 -6.36
N ALA A 154 -22.77 -18.69 -6.33
CA ALA A 154 -24.17 -18.70 -5.93
C ALA A 154 -24.97 -18.04 -7.06
N PRO A 155 -26.04 -18.67 -7.57
CA PRO A 155 -27.08 -17.94 -8.27
C PRO A 155 -28.44 -18.10 -7.57
N MET A 156 -29.07 -16.96 -7.28
CA MET A 156 -30.53 -16.81 -7.34
C MET A 156 -30.90 -16.62 -8.82
N VAL A 157 -32.07 -17.00 -9.38
CA VAL A 157 -33.42 -16.46 -9.13
C VAL A 157 -34.50 -17.36 -9.81
N SER A 158 -35.61 -17.61 -9.09
CA SER A 158 -37.06 -17.69 -9.46
C SER A 158 -37.49 -17.95 -10.93
N HIS A 159 -38.44 -18.87 -11.22
CA HIS A 159 -39.91 -18.68 -11.16
C HIS A 159 -40.75 -19.87 -11.72
N ALA A 160 -41.85 -20.18 -11.01
CA ALA A 160 -43.18 -20.65 -11.46
C ALA A 160 -43.47 -22.06 -12.08
N ALA A 161 -44.31 -22.79 -11.31
CA ALA A 161 -45.62 -23.37 -11.67
C ALA A 161 -45.75 -24.75 -12.37
N ALA A 162 -46.38 -25.68 -11.63
CA ALA A 162 -47.67 -26.34 -11.92
C ALA A 162 -47.70 -27.89 -11.88
N PHE A 163 -48.51 -28.39 -10.93
CA PHE A 163 -49.34 -29.62 -10.90
C PHE A 163 -48.73 -31.01 -11.16
N ALA A 164 -48.88 -31.88 -10.15
CA ALA A 164 -49.67 -33.12 -10.28
C ALA A 164 -50.13 -33.61 -8.89
N ARG A 165 -51.31 -34.23 -8.89
CA ARG A 165 -52.16 -34.63 -7.76
C ARG A 165 -51.54 -35.61 -6.77
#